data_AF-A0AAE0H4Q4-F1
#
_entry.id   AF-A0AAE0H4Q4-F1
#
_cell.length_a   1.000
_cell.length_b   1.000
_cell.length_c   1.000
_cell.angle_alpha   90.00
_cell.angle_beta   90.00
_cell.angle_gamma   90.00
#
_symmetry.space_group_name_H-M   'P 1'
#
loop_
_entity.id
_entity.type
_entity.pdbx_description
1 polymer ?
#
loop_
_entity_poly.entity_id
_entity_poly.type
_entity_poly.pdbx_seq_one_letter_code
_entity_poly.pdbx_strand_id
1 'polypeptide(L)'
;MADRSRRIVIFGTSANPPTFLQGHTGIVRYLARNFDEVWVLPVYKHIFSSKSHLLSFEHRVNMCKLSFDAEELGSTSWLQRILEGIFPSLAGMCSGVENLQDADGKPGLGTGKVRVLCTERDVNLHAMQAANGEPVRTGSNDILKHLRASHRDVEFHWAMGADTYRDLRAGKWKDGEEFQRSVKILVIPRTDSEVQDVGEGAELHTIPTLGGVSSTQVRSTTDMEYLATALHPAVLTYIQMNRLYKFDVVVPVSKEHN
;
A
#
# COMPACT_ATOMS: atom_id res chain seq x y z
N MET A 1 -20.14 -26.37 14.49
CA MET A 1 -20.31 -25.03 13.89
C MET A 1 -19.75 -25.12 12.48
N ALA A 2 -20.50 -24.72 11.45
CA ALA A 2 -19.97 -24.73 10.09
C ALA A 2 -18.77 -23.76 10.04
N ASP A 3 -17.63 -24.24 9.55
CA ASP A 3 -16.44 -23.40 9.39
C ASP A 3 -16.76 -22.31 8.37
N ARG A 4 -16.76 -21.04 8.81
CA ARG A 4 -17.06 -19.92 7.92
C ARG A 4 -15.82 -19.64 7.08
N SER A 5 -15.99 -19.43 5.77
CA SER A 5 -14.88 -19.01 4.91
C SER A 5 -14.22 -17.76 5.48
N ARG A 6 -12.88 -17.73 5.46
CA ARG A 6 -12.10 -16.56 5.92
C ARG A 6 -12.33 -15.43 4.93
N ARG A 7 -12.60 -14.22 5.43
CA ARG A 7 -12.79 -13.03 4.59
C ARG A 7 -11.51 -12.24 4.52
N ILE A 8 -10.92 -12.20 3.33
CA ILE A 8 -9.66 -11.49 3.06
C ILE A 8 -9.94 -10.35 2.10
N VAL A 9 -9.53 -9.14 2.47
CA VAL A 9 -9.59 -7.99 1.58
C VAL A 9 -8.23 -7.68 0.98
N ILE A 10 -8.19 -7.56 -0.34
CA ILE A 10 -7.02 -7.17 -1.12
C ILE A 10 -7.06 -5.66 -1.32
N PHE A 11 -5.98 -4.98 -0.96
CA PHE A 11 -5.81 -3.55 -1.18
C PHE A 11 -4.66 -3.29 -2.15
N GLY A 12 -4.98 -3.11 -3.43
CA GLY A 12 -4.01 -2.75 -4.46
C GLY A 12 -3.65 -1.26 -4.39
N THR A 13 -2.36 -0.94 -4.25
CA THR A 13 -1.91 0.46 -4.19
C THR A 13 -0.55 0.66 -4.86
N SER A 14 -0.33 1.83 -5.46
CA SER A 14 1.01 2.20 -5.94
C SER A 14 1.97 2.51 -4.78
N ALA A 15 1.46 3.03 -3.66
CA ALA A 15 2.19 3.41 -2.44
C ALA A 15 3.57 4.04 -2.72
N ASN A 16 3.58 5.20 -3.37
CA ASN A 16 4.80 5.90 -3.79
C ASN A 16 4.90 7.32 -3.20
N PRO A 17 5.14 7.50 -1.89
CA PRO A 17 5.23 6.49 -0.83
C PRO A 17 3.85 6.17 -0.21
N PRO A 18 3.73 5.14 0.65
CA PRO A 18 2.55 4.97 1.49
C PRO A 18 2.37 6.19 2.42
N THR A 19 1.11 6.59 2.66
CA THR A 19 0.76 7.72 3.54
C THR A 19 0.15 7.22 4.84
N PHE A 20 0.20 8.06 5.88
CA PHE A 20 -0.10 7.67 7.24
C PHE A 20 -1.62 7.64 7.56
N LEU A 21 -2.02 7.97 8.79
CA LEU A 21 -3.39 7.77 9.30
C LEU A 21 -4.48 8.46 8.47
N GLN A 22 -4.17 9.62 7.88
CA GLN A 22 -5.11 10.34 7.01
C GLN A 22 -5.19 9.79 5.58
N GLY A 23 -4.44 8.72 5.28
CA GLY A 23 -4.36 8.12 3.95
C GLY A 23 -4.30 6.59 4.01
N HIS A 24 -3.26 5.99 3.39
CA HIS A 24 -3.20 4.54 3.21
C HIS A 24 -3.25 3.76 4.54
N THR A 25 -2.59 4.24 5.58
CA THR A 25 -2.58 3.56 6.89
C THR A 25 -3.97 3.59 7.52
N GLY A 26 -4.70 4.70 7.39
CA GLY A 26 -6.10 4.79 7.83
C GLY A 26 -7.00 3.79 7.10
N ILE A 27 -6.81 3.63 5.79
CA ILE A 27 -7.52 2.62 4.98
C ILE A 27 -7.23 1.21 5.50
N VAL A 28 -5.96 0.84 5.61
CA VAL A 28 -5.54 -0.50 6.05
C VAL A 28 -6.06 -0.80 7.45
N ARG A 29 -5.98 0.18 8.37
CA ARG A 29 -6.51 0.04 9.74
C ARG A 29 -8.01 -0.18 9.77
N TYR A 30 -8.77 0.57 8.95
CA TYR A 30 -10.21 0.38 8.82
C TYR A 30 -10.53 -1.02 8.29
N LEU A 31 -9.84 -1.45 7.23
CA LEU A 31 -10.04 -2.79 6.65
C LEU A 31 -9.72 -3.90 7.66
N ALA A 32 -8.62 -3.78 8.43
CA ALA A 32 -8.22 -4.77 9.44
C ALA A 32 -9.19 -4.90 10.63
N ARG A 33 -10.11 -3.93 10.80
CA ARG A 33 -11.20 -4.03 11.79
C ARG A 33 -12.42 -4.78 11.26
N ASN A 34 -12.57 -4.89 9.93
CA ASN A 34 -13.76 -5.41 9.27
C ASN A 34 -13.55 -6.77 8.59
N PHE A 35 -12.28 -7.16 8.37
CA PHE A 35 -11.88 -8.40 7.69
C PHE A 35 -10.97 -9.26 8.56
N ASP A 36 -10.91 -10.56 8.28
CA ASP A 36 -10.04 -11.49 8.99
C ASP A 36 -8.56 -11.24 8.64
N GLU A 37 -8.28 -10.89 7.37
CA GLU A 37 -6.97 -10.43 6.91
C GLU A 37 -7.07 -9.29 5.87
N VAL A 38 -6.04 -8.44 5.84
CA VAL A 38 -5.82 -7.40 4.81
C VAL A 38 -4.52 -7.71 4.09
N TRP A 39 -4.60 -7.91 2.78
CA TRP A 39 -3.44 -8.13 1.94
C TRP A 39 -3.18 -6.88 1.09
N VAL A 40 -2.10 -6.16 1.42
CA VAL A 40 -1.66 -4.97 0.68
C VAL A 40 -0.76 -5.41 -0.46
N LEU A 41 -1.13 -5.07 -1.69
CA LEU A 41 -0.41 -5.44 -2.90
C LEU A 41 0.16 -4.17 -3.57
N PRO A 42 1.46 -3.87 -3.39
CA PRO A 42 2.13 -2.82 -4.14
C PRO A 42 2.14 -3.16 -5.64
N VAL A 43 1.75 -2.19 -6.48
CA VAL A 43 1.76 -2.36 -7.94
C VAL A 43 3.17 -2.67 -8.44
N TYR A 44 3.35 -3.68 -9.29
CA TYR A 44 4.68 -4.09 -9.77
C TYR A 44 5.13 -3.29 -10.99
N LYS A 45 4.35 -3.33 -12.08
CA LYS A 45 4.62 -2.59 -13.32
C LYS A 45 3.36 -1.84 -13.76
N HIS A 46 3.47 -0.53 -13.91
CA HIS A 46 2.36 0.25 -14.46
C HIS A 46 2.27 -0.01 -15.98
N ILE A 47 1.11 -0.48 -16.46
CA ILE A 47 0.81 -0.82 -17.87
C ILE A 47 0.94 0.41 -18.82
N PHE A 48 1.10 1.62 -18.28
CA PHE A 48 1.18 2.86 -19.04
C PHE A 48 2.58 3.45 -18.92
N SER A 49 3.32 3.48 -20.04
CA SER A 49 4.64 4.11 -20.19
C SER A 49 4.67 5.61 -19.85
N SER A 50 3.50 6.26 -19.75
CA SER A 50 3.34 7.67 -19.39
C SER A 50 3.33 7.97 -17.88
N LYS A 51 3.42 6.96 -16.99
CA LYS A 51 3.60 7.13 -15.52
C LYS A 51 5.01 6.78 -15.05
N SER A 52 6.02 7.24 -15.80
CA SER A 52 7.46 6.94 -15.70
C SER A 52 8.19 7.40 -14.42
N HIS A 53 7.49 7.74 -13.33
CA HIS A 53 8.10 8.28 -12.10
C HIS A 53 7.76 7.47 -10.83
N LEU A 54 7.48 6.17 -10.98
CA LEU A 54 7.43 5.30 -9.80
C LEU A 54 8.84 5.04 -9.30
N LEU A 55 9.02 5.16 -7.99
CA LEU A 55 10.19 4.63 -7.33
C LEU A 55 10.27 3.11 -7.53
N SER A 56 11.47 2.52 -7.42
CA SER A 56 11.66 1.09 -7.59
C SER A 56 10.65 0.28 -6.77
N PHE A 57 10.25 -0.86 -7.31
CA PHE A 57 9.28 -1.74 -6.65
C PHE A 57 9.72 -2.09 -5.24
N GLU A 58 11.01 -2.36 -5.06
CA GLU A 58 11.65 -2.74 -3.82
C GLU A 58 11.52 -1.65 -2.75
N HIS A 59 11.82 -0.40 -3.09
CA HIS A 59 11.65 0.71 -2.14
C HIS A 59 10.18 0.86 -1.72
N ARG A 60 9.23 0.72 -2.66
CA ARG A 60 7.80 0.84 -2.35
C ARG A 60 7.31 -0.30 -1.47
N VAL A 61 7.71 -1.54 -1.75
CA VAL A 61 7.41 -2.69 -0.87
C VAL A 61 7.99 -2.50 0.52
N ASN A 62 9.25 -2.06 0.63
CA ASN A 62 9.89 -1.81 1.92
C ASN A 62 9.13 -0.75 2.72
N MET A 63 8.80 0.40 2.10
CA MET A 63 8.01 1.42 2.76
C MET A 63 6.60 0.93 3.15
N CYS A 64 5.96 0.09 2.34
CA CYS A 64 4.68 -0.52 2.70
C CYS A 64 4.80 -1.40 3.94
N LYS A 65 5.84 -2.24 4.03
CA LYS A 65 6.11 -3.08 5.21
C LYS A 65 6.29 -2.22 6.46
N LEU A 66 7.10 -1.16 6.36
CA LEU A 66 7.32 -0.19 7.44
C LEU A 66 6.03 0.53 7.89
N SER A 67 5.04 0.66 7.00
CA SER A 67 3.81 1.42 7.28
C SER A 67 2.64 0.55 7.75
N PHE A 68 2.59 -0.72 7.35
CA PHE A 68 1.38 -1.55 7.46
C PHE A 68 1.58 -2.88 8.18
N ASP A 69 2.78 -3.43 8.20
CA ASP A 69 2.99 -4.80 8.69
C ASP A 69 2.99 -4.83 10.22
N ALA A 70 2.01 -5.55 10.79
CA ALA A 70 1.73 -5.58 12.22
C ALA A 70 2.75 -6.44 13.00
N GLU A 71 3.31 -7.48 12.37
CA GLU A 71 4.38 -8.30 12.97
C GLU A 71 5.69 -7.50 13.07
N GLU A 72 5.89 -6.56 12.16
CA GLU A 72 6.97 -5.58 12.25
C GLU A 72 6.62 -4.57 13.35
N LEU A 73 5.56 -3.76 13.26
CA LEU A 73 5.29 -2.69 14.25
C LEU A 73 5.23 -3.13 15.74
N GLY A 74 4.87 -4.38 16.04
CA GLY A 74 4.85 -4.93 17.40
C GLY A 74 6.13 -5.61 17.89
N SER A 75 7.12 -5.83 17.03
CA SER A 75 8.41 -6.43 17.39
C SER A 75 9.47 -5.34 17.46
N THR A 76 9.92 -4.96 18.64
CA THR A 76 11.12 -4.10 18.80
C THR A 76 12.34 -4.63 18.02
N SER A 77 12.32 -5.90 17.57
CA SER A 77 13.36 -6.52 16.76
C SER A 77 13.50 -6.01 15.33
N TRP A 78 12.50 -5.43 14.64
CA TRP A 78 12.70 -5.09 13.23
C TRP A 78 13.46 -3.79 13.00
N LEU A 79 13.20 -2.76 13.82
CA LEU A 79 14.04 -1.55 13.86
C LEU A 79 15.47 -1.96 14.20
N GLN A 80 15.62 -2.84 15.20
CA GLN A 80 16.90 -3.42 15.56
C GLN A 80 17.53 -4.23 14.42
N ARG A 81 16.79 -5.03 13.64
CA ARG A 81 17.33 -5.82 12.50
C ARG A 81 17.70 -4.95 11.28
N ILE A 82 16.96 -3.87 11.03
CA ILE A 82 17.33 -2.86 10.02
C ILE A 82 18.58 -2.09 10.47
N LEU A 83 18.65 -1.71 11.75
CA LEU A 83 19.82 -1.04 12.32
C LEU A 83 21.02 -2.00 12.43
N GLU A 84 20.84 -3.26 12.78
CA GLU A 84 21.93 -4.26 12.86
C GLU A 84 22.43 -4.70 11.47
N GLY A 85 21.55 -4.71 10.47
CA GLY A 85 21.90 -5.02 9.09
C GLY A 85 22.53 -3.86 8.32
N ILE A 86 22.31 -2.61 8.75
CA ILE A 86 22.70 -1.41 7.97
C ILE A 86 23.53 -0.40 8.82
N PHE A 87 23.28 -0.17 10.12
CA PHE A 87 24.02 0.79 10.99
C PHE A 87 23.95 0.51 12.53
N PRO A 88 25.03 0.01 13.17
CA PRO A 88 25.06 -0.36 14.61
C PRO A 88 24.83 0.76 15.65
N SER A 89 24.81 2.05 15.29
CA SER A 89 24.93 3.17 16.25
C SER A 89 23.63 3.92 16.60
N LEU A 90 22.48 3.54 16.06
CA LEU A 90 21.24 4.34 16.13
C LEU A 90 20.12 3.77 17.03
N ALA A 91 20.40 2.75 17.84
CA ALA A 91 19.43 2.12 18.74
C ALA A 91 18.73 3.09 19.74
N GLY A 92 19.28 4.29 19.97
CA GLY A 92 18.80 5.24 20.98
C GLY A 92 17.66 6.19 20.55
N MET A 93 17.23 6.21 19.28
CA MET A 93 16.30 7.24 18.78
C MET A 93 14.82 6.83 18.70
N CYS A 94 14.47 5.58 19.02
CA CYS A 94 13.13 5.03 18.75
C CYS A 94 12.11 5.12 19.91
N SER A 95 12.38 5.90 20.97
CA SER A 95 11.41 6.08 22.06
C SER A 95 10.25 6.97 21.61
N GLY A 96 9.04 6.41 21.43
CA GLY A 96 7.83 7.21 21.22
C GLY A 96 6.74 6.62 20.31
N VAL A 97 6.95 5.46 19.68
CA VAL A 97 5.96 4.87 18.75
C VAL A 97 4.79 4.18 19.49
N GLU A 98 4.88 4.01 20.81
CA GLU A 98 3.96 3.18 21.60
C GLU A 98 2.63 3.86 21.99
N ASN A 99 2.46 5.17 21.77
CA ASN A 99 1.35 5.94 22.36
C ASN A 99 0.49 6.75 21.37
N LEU A 100 0.34 6.29 20.13
CA LEU A 100 -0.65 6.86 19.21
C LEU A 100 -2.04 6.30 19.52
N GLN A 101 -2.74 6.95 20.46
CA GLN A 101 -4.17 6.74 20.69
C GLN A 101 -4.97 7.32 19.51
N ASP A 102 -5.95 6.57 19.02
CA ASP A 102 -6.89 7.07 18.00
C ASP A 102 -7.84 8.12 18.59
N ALA A 103 -8.29 9.06 17.74
CA ALA A 103 -9.36 10.02 18.04
C ALA A 103 -10.68 9.36 18.51
N ASP A 104 -10.87 8.06 18.26
CA ASP A 104 -12.07 7.30 18.61
C ASP A 104 -11.94 6.52 19.94
N GLY A 105 -10.85 6.71 20.70
CA GLY A 105 -10.68 6.14 22.04
C GLY A 105 -10.55 4.61 22.12
N LYS A 106 -10.43 3.90 20.99
CA LYS A 106 -10.23 2.44 20.95
C LYS A 106 -8.76 2.07 20.75
N PRO A 107 -8.14 1.30 21.67
CA PRO A 107 -6.74 0.88 21.51
C PRO A 107 -6.56 -0.13 20.36
N GLY A 108 -5.45 0.00 19.62
CA GLY A 108 -4.91 -1.05 18.74
C GLY A 108 -5.34 -1.07 17.26
N LEU A 109 -4.51 -1.70 16.42
CA LEU A 109 -4.96 -2.33 15.16
C LEU A 109 -6.08 -3.31 15.53
N GLY A 110 -7.13 -3.43 14.71
CA GLY A 110 -8.15 -4.47 14.92
C GLY A 110 -7.54 -5.88 14.95
N THR A 111 -8.33 -6.89 15.29
CA THR A 111 -7.87 -8.29 15.34
C THR A 111 -7.46 -8.87 13.98
N GLY A 112 -7.71 -8.16 12.87
CA GLY A 112 -7.37 -8.61 11.52
C GLY A 112 -5.87 -8.52 11.23
N LYS A 113 -5.31 -9.57 10.61
CA LYS A 113 -3.89 -9.63 10.27
C LYS A 113 -3.62 -8.84 9.00
N VAL A 114 -2.57 -8.01 8.99
CA VAL A 114 -2.16 -7.25 7.80
C VAL A 114 -0.90 -7.89 7.20
N ARG A 115 -0.86 -8.04 5.89
CA ARG A 115 0.31 -8.56 5.15
C ARG A 115 0.61 -7.70 3.94
N VAL A 116 1.89 -7.42 3.70
CA VAL A 116 2.35 -6.81 2.44
C VAL A 116 2.90 -7.89 1.52
N LEU A 117 2.24 -8.13 0.39
CA LEU A 117 2.55 -9.24 -0.52
C LEU A 117 3.06 -8.76 -1.87
N CYS A 118 4.03 -9.49 -2.43
CA CYS A 118 4.56 -9.25 -3.77
C CYS A 118 3.79 -9.99 -4.87
N THR A 119 2.56 -10.43 -4.60
CA THR A 119 1.78 -11.31 -5.49
C THR A 119 1.67 -10.78 -6.92
N GLU A 120 1.53 -9.47 -7.11
CA GLU A 120 1.48 -8.89 -8.46
C GLU A 120 2.77 -9.11 -9.26
N ARG A 121 3.94 -9.00 -8.61
CA ARG A 121 5.23 -9.33 -9.22
C ARG A 121 5.28 -10.81 -9.55
N ASP A 122 4.90 -11.67 -8.62
CA ASP A 122 5.04 -13.12 -8.78
C ASP A 122 4.13 -13.63 -9.92
N VAL A 123 2.91 -13.10 -10.02
CA VAL A 123 1.99 -13.34 -11.16
C VAL A 123 2.59 -12.85 -12.48
N ASN A 124 3.20 -11.66 -12.50
CA ASN A 124 3.85 -11.15 -13.70
C ASN A 124 5.04 -12.02 -14.14
N LEU A 125 5.89 -12.42 -13.20
CA LEU A 125 7.06 -13.25 -13.47
C LEU A 125 6.65 -14.64 -13.97
N HIS A 126 5.64 -15.27 -13.37
CA HIS A 126 5.12 -16.55 -13.87
C HIS A 126 4.52 -16.42 -15.28
N ALA A 127 3.79 -15.33 -15.56
CA ALA A 127 3.23 -15.10 -16.89
C ALA A 127 4.34 -14.88 -17.93
N MET A 128 5.39 -14.13 -17.60
CA MET A 128 6.56 -13.96 -18.47
C MET A 128 7.30 -15.29 -18.69
N GLN A 129 7.48 -16.11 -17.66
CA GLN A 129 8.10 -17.44 -17.79
C GLN A 129 7.30 -18.34 -18.74
N ALA A 130 5.98 -18.36 -18.62
CA ALA A 130 5.10 -19.10 -19.54
C ALA A 130 5.15 -18.57 -20.98
N ALA A 131 5.51 -17.30 -21.17
CA ALA A 131 5.71 -16.66 -22.47
C ALA A 131 7.18 -16.66 -22.92
N ASN A 132 8.00 -17.59 -22.42
CA ASN A 132 9.43 -17.71 -22.77
C ASN A 132 10.26 -16.42 -22.52
N GLY A 133 9.89 -15.64 -21.52
CA GLY A 133 10.56 -14.38 -21.14
C GLY A 133 10.00 -13.13 -21.82
N GLU A 134 9.04 -13.27 -22.74
CA GLU A 134 8.43 -12.12 -23.42
C GLU A 134 7.58 -11.27 -22.46
N PRO A 135 7.49 -9.94 -22.67
CA PRO A 135 6.66 -9.06 -21.86
C PRO A 135 5.17 -9.45 -21.94
N VAL A 136 4.58 -9.77 -20.79
CA VAL A 136 3.14 -10.08 -20.67
C VAL A 136 2.40 -9.00 -19.90
N ARG A 137 1.20 -8.65 -20.40
CA ARG A 137 0.26 -7.78 -19.70
C ARG A 137 -0.54 -8.59 -18.68
N THR A 138 -0.25 -8.38 -17.39
CA THR A 138 -1.05 -8.90 -16.26
C THR A 138 -1.95 -7.80 -15.70
N GLY A 139 -3.11 -8.16 -15.16
CA GLY A 139 -4.06 -7.27 -14.49
C GLY A 139 -4.64 -7.86 -13.22
N SER A 140 -5.46 -7.09 -12.51
CA SER A 140 -6.05 -7.48 -11.22
C SER A 140 -6.86 -8.79 -11.28
N ASN A 141 -7.46 -9.09 -12.42
CA ASN A 141 -8.18 -10.35 -12.64
C ASN A 141 -7.24 -11.57 -12.63
N ASP A 142 -6.04 -11.44 -13.22
CA ASP A 142 -5.03 -12.51 -13.20
C ASP A 142 -4.56 -12.79 -11.76
N ILE A 143 -4.39 -11.73 -10.96
CA ILE A 143 -4.04 -11.81 -9.54
C ILE A 143 -5.14 -12.54 -8.77
N LEU A 144 -6.41 -12.16 -8.95
CA LEU A 144 -7.55 -12.78 -8.28
C LEU A 144 -7.65 -14.28 -8.61
N LYS A 145 -7.48 -14.66 -9.89
CA LYS A 145 -7.46 -16.06 -10.33
C LYS A 145 -6.33 -16.85 -9.67
N HIS A 146 -5.12 -16.28 -9.63
CA HIS A 146 -3.96 -16.89 -8.97
C HIS A 146 -4.19 -17.12 -7.47
N LEU A 147 -4.73 -16.11 -6.77
CA LEU A 147 -4.99 -16.21 -5.33
C LEU A 147 -6.05 -17.26 -5.00
N ARG A 148 -7.14 -17.32 -5.76
CA ARG A 148 -8.21 -18.32 -5.61
C ARG A 148 -7.76 -19.75 -5.91
N ALA A 149 -6.83 -19.92 -6.84
CA ALA A 149 -6.26 -21.24 -7.12
C ALA A 149 -5.56 -21.80 -5.88
N SER A 150 -4.92 -20.94 -5.08
CA SER A 150 -4.12 -21.30 -3.91
C SER A 150 -4.87 -21.22 -2.58
N HIS A 151 -6.06 -20.61 -2.53
CA HIS A 151 -6.85 -20.41 -1.31
C HIS A 151 -8.34 -20.70 -1.57
N ARG A 152 -8.76 -21.95 -1.33
CA ARG A 152 -10.11 -22.44 -1.65
C ARG A 152 -11.14 -22.17 -0.55
N ASP A 153 -10.67 -21.89 0.66
CA ASP A 153 -11.44 -21.60 1.88
C ASP A 153 -11.60 -20.09 2.14
N VAL A 154 -11.26 -19.25 1.16
CA VAL A 154 -11.21 -17.79 1.31
C VAL A 154 -12.27 -17.11 0.44
N GLU A 155 -13.01 -16.20 1.07
CA GLU A 155 -13.84 -15.21 0.41
C GLU A 155 -13.02 -13.93 0.19
N PHE A 156 -12.59 -13.70 -1.06
CA PHE A 156 -11.84 -12.50 -1.41
C PHE A 156 -12.74 -11.30 -1.68
N HIS A 157 -12.31 -10.16 -1.16
CA HIS A 157 -12.86 -8.83 -1.40
C HIS A 157 -11.77 -7.93 -1.96
N TRP A 158 -12.12 -6.88 -2.69
CA TRP A 158 -11.14 -5.99 -3.32
C TRP A 158 -11.39 -4.52 -2.97
N ALA A 159 -10.51 -3.93 -2.19
CA ALA A 159 -10.56 -2.52 -1.84
C ALA A 159 -9.79 -1.65 -2.85
N MET A 160 -10.40 -0.54 -3.26
CA MET A 160 -9.77 0.45 -4.13
C MET A 160 -10.34 1.86 -3.90
N GLY A 161 -9.59 2.88 -4.32
CA GLY A 161 -10.06 4.26 -4.28
C GLY A 161 -11.11 4.55 -5.35
N ALA A 162 -11.95 5.56 -5.13
CA ALA A 162 -12.98 6.01 -6.06
C ALA A 162 -12.46 6.29 -7.49
N ASP A 163 -11.29 6.93 -7.63
CA ASP A 163 -10.70 7.21 -8.95
C ASP A 163 -10.38 5.92 -9.73
N THR A 164 -9.83 4.92 -9.01
CA THR A 164 -9.50 3.61 -9.56
C THR A 164 -10.76 2.83 -9.95
N TYR A 165 -11.82 2.94 -9.15
CA TYR A 165 -13.12 2.36 -9.47
C TYR A 165 -13.74 2.97 -10.72
N ARG A 166 -13.68 4.30 -10.89
CA ARG A 166 -14.14 4.96 -12.13
C ARG A 166 -13.39 4.45 -13.37
N ASP A 167 -12.08 4.24 -13.27
CA ASP A 167 -11.29 3.68 -14.38
C ASP A 167 -11.71 2.24 -14.72
N LEU A 168 -12.05 1.42 -13.71
CA LEU A 168 -12.60 0.08 -13.91
C LEU A 168 -13.95 0.14 -14.61
N ARG A 169 -14.86 1.00 -14.14
CA ARG A 169 -16.20 1.20 -14.73
C ARG A 169 -16.14 1.73 -16.16
N ALA A 170 -15.11 2.51 -16.50
CA ALA A 170 -14.88 3.02 -17.84
C ALA A 170 -14.24 1.99 -18.80
N GLY A 171 -14.11 0.72 -18.40
CA GLY A 171 -13.59 -0.34 -19.26
C GLY A 171 -12.08 -0.29 -19.52
N LYS A 172 -11.32 0.49 -18.73
CA LYS A 172 -9.86 0.64 -18.92
C LYS A 172 -9.06 -0.59 -18.46
N TRP A 173 -9.69 -1.47 -17.69
CA TRP A 173 -9.05 -2.64 -17.08
C TRP A 173 -9.11 -3.85 -18.00
N LYS A 174 -7.99 -4.58 -18.09
CA LYS A 174 -7.94 -5.91 -18.72
C LYS A 174 -8.91 -6.83 -17.96
N ASP A 175 -9.82 -7.47 -18.70
CA ASP A 175 -10.85 -8.37 -18.17
C ASP A 175 -11.72 -7.72 -17.07
N GLY A 176 -11.95 -6.41 -17.16
CA GLY A 176 -12.63 -5.63 -16.11
C GLY A 176 -14.06 -6.08 -15.83
N GLU A 177 -14.81 -6.54 -16.84
CA GLU A 177 -16.17 -7.05 -16.65
C GLU A 177 -16.19 -8.41 -15.92
N GLU A 178 -15.26 -9.30 -16.25
CA GLU A 178 -15.09 -10.58 -15.54
C GLU A 178 -14.67 -10.32 -14.10
N PHE A 179 -13.71 -9.42 -13.89
CA PHE A 179 -13.23 -9.03 -12.57
C PHE A 179 -14.37 -8.52 -11.68
N GLN A 180 -15.19 -7.59 -12.18
CA GLN A 180 -16.33 -7.03 -11.44
C GLN A 180 -17.37 -8.07 -11.05
N ARG A 181 -17.66 -9.04 -11.92
CA ARG A 181 -18.58 -10.15 -11.59
C ARG A 181 -17.97 -11.15 -10.63
N SER A 182 -16.64 -11.19 -10.55
CA SER A 182 -15.90 -12.20 -9.83
C SER A 182 -15.61 -11.84 -8.39
N VAL A 183 -15.66 -10.57 -7.96
CA VAL A 183 -15.24 -10.15 -6.62
C VAL A 183 -16.12 -9.03 -6.08
N LYS A 184 -16.35 -9.03 -4.75
CA LYS A 184 -16.97 -7.88 -4.10
C LYS A 184 -15.97 -6.73 -4.00
N ILE A 185 -16.36 -5.55 -4.47
CA ILE A 185 -15.48 -4.38 -4.53
C ILE A 185 -15.83 -3.40 -3.42
N LEU A 186 -14.84 -3.00 -2.62
CA LEU A 186 -14.96 -1.95 -1.63
C LEU A 186 -14.40 -0.65 -2.22
N VAL A 187 -15.29 0.30 -2.49
CA VAL A 187 -14.94 1.60 -3.03
C VAL A 187 -14.76 2.57 -1.87
N ILE A 188 -13.55 3.11 -1.75
CA ILE A 188 -13.18 4.04 -0.68
C ILE A 188 -13.08 5.43 -1.30
N PRO A 189 -14.11 6.29 -1.15
CA PRO A 189 -14.03 7.67 -1.56
C PRO A 189 -13.05 8.42 -0.64
N ARG A 190 -12.34 9.38 -1.21
CA ARG A 190 -11.64 10.40 -0.44
C ARG A 190 -12.56 11.61 -0.26
N THR A 191 -12.24 12.50 0.68
CA THR A 191 -13.01 13.72 1.00
C THR A 191 -13.41 14.56 -0.22
N ASP A 192 -12.65 14.46 -1.31
CA ASP A 192 -12.81 15.28 -2.50
C ASP A 192 -13.57 14.54 -3.62
N SER A 193 -14.10 13.34 -3.34
CA SER A 193 -14.74 12.47 -4.34
C SER A 193 -16.27 12.46 -4.19
N GLU A 194 -16.97 12.87 -5.25
CA GLU A 194 -18.45 12.89 -5.32
C GLU A 194 -19.10 11.50 -5.52
N VAL A 195 -18.42 10.39 -5.21
CA VAL A 195 -19.02 9.06 -5.39
C VAL A 195 -20.06 8.83 -4.30
N GLN A 196 -21.32 9.08 -4.65
CA GLN A 196 -22.49 8.89 -3.79
C GLN A 196 -23.14 7.50 -3.98
N ASP A 197 -22.91 6.85 -5.11
CA ASP A 197 -23.46 5.54 -5.43
C ASP A 197 -22.47 4.67 -6.21
N VAL A 198 -22.56 3.36 -6.02
CA VAL A 198 -21.74 2.35 -6.69
C VAL A 198 -22.64 1.25 -7.24
N GLY A 199 -22.37 0.80 -8.47
CA GLY A 199 -23.16 -0.26 -9.10
C GLY A 199 -23.09 -1.61 -8.38
N GLU A 200 -23.92 -2.56 -8.85
CA GLU A 200 -23.99 -3.93 -8.33
C GLU A 200 -22.61 -4.59 -8.22
N GLY A 201 -22.38 -5.30 -7.10
CA GLY A 201 -21.11 -5.95 -6.80
C GLY A 201 -20.08 -5.05 -6.11
N ALA A 202 -20.40 -3.78 -5.87
CA ALA A 202 -19.57 -2.83 -5.13
C ALA A 202 -20.28 -2.25 -3.90
N GLU A 203 -19.51 -1.85 -2.90
CA GLU A 203 -19.98 -1.19 -1.67
C GLU A 203 -19.15 0.05 -1.38
N LEU A 204 -19.80 1.12 -0.92
CA LEU A 204 -19.12 2.35 -0.51
C LEU A 204 -18.68 2.25 0.95
N HIS A 205 -17.41 2.53 1.21
CA HIS A 205 -16.83 2.53 2.55
C HIS A 205 -16.24 3.90 2.90
N THR A 206 -17.02 4.71 3.61
CA THR A 206 -16.56 6.00 4.13
C THR A 206 -15.72 5.81 5.38
N ILE A 207 -14.52 6.37 5.37
CA ILE A 207 -13.56 6.27 6.47
C ILE A 207 -13.33 7.69 7.03
N PRO A 208 -13.89 8.02 8.21
CA PRO A 208 -13.86 9.38 8.75
C PRO A 208 -12.46 9.96 8.98
N THR A 209 -11.47 9.08 9.20
CA THR A 209 -10.09 9.49 9.47
C THR A 209 -9.33 9.95 8.23
N LEU A 210 -9.88 9.76 7.02
CA LEU A 210 -9.20 10.16 5.79
C LEU A 210 -9.23 11.68 5.63
N GLY A 211 -8.07 12.24 5.30
CA GLY A 211 -7.87 13.68 5.08
C GLY A 211 -7.14 13.97 3.78
N GLY A 212 -6.61 15.20 3.66
CA GLY A 212 -5.98 15.72 2.45
C GLY A 212 -4.60 15.16 2.10
N VAL A 213 -4.05 14.21 2.86
CA VAL A 213 -2.66 13.73 2.64
C VAL A 213 -2.52 12.96 1.33
N SER A 214 -1.63 13.39 0.45
CA SER A 214 -1.37 12.71 -0.83
C SER A 214 0.09 12.34 -0.99
N SER A 215 0.35 11.15 -1.57
CA SER A 215 1.71 10.75 -1.93
C SER A 215 2.34 11.75 -2.91
N THR A 216 1.55 12.39 -3.77
CA THR A 216 2.05 13.43 -4.69
C THR A 216 2.64 14.63 -3.95
N GLN A 217 1.95 15.14 -2.93
CA GLN A 217 2.46 16.24 -2.12
C GLN A 217 3.70 15.83 -1.31
N VAL A 218 3.71 14.61 -0.76
CA VAL A 218 4.90 14.06 -0.08
C VAL A 218 6.12 14.05 -1.00
N ARG A 219 5.95 13.64 -2.26
CA ARG A 219 7.06 13.61 -3.22
C ARG A 219 7.60 14.99 -3.59
N SER A 220 6.82 16.06 -3.42
CA SER A 220 7.16 17.40 -3.89
C SER A 220 7.63 18.37 -2.81
N THR A 221 7.60 17.96 -1.54
CA THR A 221 7.91 18.85 -0.40
C THR A 221 9.12 18.38 0.40
N THR A 222 9.77 19.31 1.10
CA THR A 222 10.77 19.08 2.14
C THR A 222 10.31 19.63 3.50
N ASP A 223 9.06 20.05 3.59
CA ASP A 223 8.44 20.52 4.82
C ASP A 223 8.32 19.37 5.83
N MET A 224 9.18 19.39 6.85
CA MET A 224 9.26 18.34 7.85
C MET A 224 8.03 18.27 8.76
N GLU A 225 7.33 19.37 8.99
CA GLU A 225 6.10 19.37 9.79
C GLU A 225 4.99 18.64 9.05
N TYR A 226 4.79 18.97 7.77
CA TYR A 226 3.88 18.22 6.91
C TYR A 226 4.30 16.74 6.78
N LEU A 227 5.58 16.45 6.52
CA LEU A 227 6.05 15.07 6.35
C LEU A 227 5.87 14.22 7.62
N ALA A 228 6.07 14.79 8.81
CA ALA A 228 5.86 14.12 10.08
C ALA A 228 4.38 13.76 10.34
N THR A 229 3.44 14.50 9.73
CA THR A 229 2.00 14.17 9.80
C THR A 229 1.56 13.23 8.68
N ALA A 230 2.17 13.34 7.49
CA ALA A 230 1.77 12.61 6.30
C ALA A 230 2.36 11.20 6.20
N LEU A 231 3.46 10.91 6.91
CA LEU A 231 4.19 9.65 6.85
C LEU A 231 4.35 8.98 8.21
N HIS A 232 4.40 7.65 8.21
CA HIS A 232 4.87 6.92 9.38
C HIS A 232 6.35 7.28 9.65
N PRO A 233 6.78 7.48 10.91
CA PRO A 233 8.16 7.90 11.22
C PRO A 233 9.23 7.03 10.55
N ALA A 234 9.05 5.71 10.53
CA ALA A 234 10.00 4.81 9.89
C ALA A 234 10.06 4.96 8.36
N VAL A 235 8.94 5.30 7.72
CA VAL A 235 8.91 5.58 6.27
C VAL A 235 9.63 6.89 5.98
N LEU A 236 9.44 7.91 6.82
CA LEU A 236 10.17 9.18 6.70
C LEU A 236 11.68 8.97 6.87
N THR A 237 12.10 8.23 7.90
CA THR A 237 13.50 7.85 8.10
C THR A 237 14.06 7.10 6.89
N TYR A 238 13.30 6.12 6.36
CA TYR A 238 13.71 5.36 5.17
C TYR A 238 13.91 6.26 3.95
N ILE A 239 12.99 7.20 3.71
CA ILE A 239 13.07 8.18 2.62
C ILE A 239 14.33 9.04 2.73
N GLN A 240 14.63 9.56 3.93
CA GLN A 240 15.80 10.39 4.17
C GLN A 240 17.10 9.61 3.99
N MET A 241 17.18 8.40 4.56
CA MET A 241 18.37 7.55 4.48
C MET A 241 18.70 7.12 3.05
N ASN A 242 17.67 6.81 2.25
CA ASN A 242 17.84 6.39 0.87
C ASN A 242 17.82 7.58 -0.11
N ARG A 243 17.80 8.82 0.38
CA ARG A 243 17.77 10.07 -0.42
C ARG A 243 16.69 10.03 -1.51
N LEU A 244 15.48 9.61 -1.14
CA LEU A 244 14.37 9.44 -2.07
C LEU A 244 13.62 10.75 -2.28
N TYR A 245 12.97 10.91 -3.44
CA TYR A 245 12.14 12.08 -3.78
C TYR A 245 12.93 13.40 -3.69
N LYS A 246 12.43 14.40 -2.95
CA LYS A 246 13.13 15.70 -2.78
C LYS A 246 14.37 15.63 -1.89
N PHE A 247 14.65 14.49 -1.27
CA PHE A 247 15.88 14.27 -0.52
C PHE A 247 17.05 13.80 -1.40
N ASP A 248 16.82 13.64 -2.72
CA ASP A 248 17.85 13.42 -3.73
C ASP A 248 18.59 14.73 -4.04
N VAL A 249 19.41 15.20 -3.11
CA VAL A 249 20.30 16.34 -3.35
C VAL A 249 21.66 15.82 -3.79
N VAL A 250 21.95 15.94 -5.08
CA VAL A 250 23.31 15.83 -5.61
C VAL A 250 24.11 17.00 -5.06
N VAL A 251 25.09 16.74 -4.19
CA VAL A 251 26.08 17.76 -3.81
C VAL A 251 26.90 18.07 -5.08
N PRO A 252 26.91 19.32 -5.58
CA PRO A 252 27.79 19.65 -6.69
C PRO A 252 29.22 19.42 -6.24
N VAL A 253 29.97 18.57 -6.95
CA VAL A 253 31.42 18.50 -6.78
C VAL A 253 31.96 19.89 -7.11
N SER A 254 32.40 20.62 -6.10
CA SER A 254 33.10 21.88 -6.29
C SER A 254 34.28 21.62 -7.20
N LYS A 255 34.26 22.19 -8.40
CA LYS A 255 35.46 22.27 -9.23
C LYS A 255 36.48 23.09 -8.44
N GLU A 256 37.47 22.41 -7.87
CA GLU A 256 38.69 23.05 -7.39
C GLU A 256 39.25 23.87 -8.55
N HIS A 257 39.32 25.18 -8.34
CA HIS A 257 40.03 26.08 -9.24
C HIS A 257 41.51 25.80 -9.02
N ASN A 258 42.15 25.26 -10.06
CA ASN A 258 43.59 25.22 -10.20
C ASN A 258 44.04 26.42 -11.01
#